data_AF-A0A7S0EH45-F1
#
_entry.id   AF-A0A7S0EH45-F1
#
_cell.length_a   1.000
_cell.length_b   1.000
_cell.length_c   1.000
_cell.angle_alpha   90.00
_cell.angle_beta   90.00
_cell.angle_gamma   90.00
#
_symmetry.space_group_name_H-M   'P 1'
#
loop_
_entity.id
_entity.type
_entity.pdbx_description
1 polymer ?
#
loop_
_entity_poly.entity_id
_entity_poly.type
_entity_poly.pdbx_seq_one_letter_code
_entity_poly.pdbx_strand_id
1 'polypeptide(L)'
;MSLQSLITQKNQLEKELVEIEKEIFELETSYLEDTQQNGNILKGWDGYFQNMAQQRGNARQMKIKNHDRVFSQSSLSAPKPEGDDEPVMNSTGTRKDVHKSRREKRGADSKLPDRAKLGRRKRNEGDDDDDDEED
;
A
#
# COMPACT_ATOMS: atom_id res chain seq x y z
N MET A 1 20.18 50.58 4.39
CA MET A 1 19.05 49.95 5.11
C MET A 1 19.22 50.20 6.60
N SER A 2 18.15 50.56 7.31
CA SER A 2 18.19 50.72 8.77
C SER A 2 17.80 49.40 9.46
N LEU A 3 18.24 49.20 10.70
CA LEU A 3 17.83 48.03 11.50
C LEU A 3 16.31 47.89 11.56
N GLN A 4 15.59 49.01 11.70
CA GLN A 4 14.13 49.04 11.71
C GLN A 4 13.54 48.49 10.41
N SER A 5 14.05 48.92 9.24
CA SER A 5 13.59 48.39 7.94
C SER A 5 13.82 46.88 7.80
N LEU A 6 14.94 46.37 8.33
CA LEU A 6 15.28 44.95 8.28
C LEU A 6 14.33 44.11 9.14
N ILE A 7 13.99 44.60 10.34
CA ILE A 7 13.04 43.95 11.25
C ILE A 7 11.64 43.92 10.62
N THR A 8 11.19 45.03 10.03
CA THR A 8 9.89 45.08 9.35
C THR A 8 9.83 44.09 8.20
N GLN A 9 10.88 44.02 7.37
CA GLN A 9 10.94 43.08 6.26
C GLN A 9 10.95 41.62 6.74
N LYS A 10 11.72 41.31 7.79
CA LYS A 10 11.72 39.98 8.40
C LYS A 10 10.32 39.59 8.88
N ASN A 11 9.64 40.47 9.60
CA ASN A 11 8.29 40.21 10.10
C ASN A 11 7.27 40.03 8.96
N GLN A 12 7.45 40.71 7.83
CA GLN A 12 6.60 40.54 6.65
C GLN A 12 6.80 39.16 6.03
N LEU A 13 8.05 38.74 5.84
CA LEU A 13 8.37 37.41 5.32
C LEU A 13 7.87 36.29 6.23
N GLU A 14 7.95 36.47 7.55
CA GLU A 14 7.41 35.50 8.52
C GLU A 14 5.89 35.35 8.39
N LYS A 15 5.15 36.44 8.14
CA LYS A 15 3.71 36.37 7.90
C LYS A 15 3.36 35.66 6.60
N GLU A 16 4.07 36.01 5.52
CA GLU A 16 3.89 35.39 4.21
C GLU A 16 4.19 33.89 4.26
N LEU A 17 5.23 33.49 4.99
CA LEU A 17 5.57 32.09 5.19
C LEU A 17 4.40 31.33 5.86
N VAL A 18 3.85 31.88 6.94
CA VAL A 18 2.71 31.27 7.66
C VAL A 18 1.47 31.17 6.77
N GLU A 19 1.22 32.17 5.92
CA GLU A 19 0.10 32.15 4.99
C GLU A 19 0.24 31.06 3.93
N ILE A 20 1.43 30.91 3.34
CA ILE A 20 1.72 29.86 2.36
C ILE A 20 1.66 28.47 3.00
N GLU A 21 2.21 28.30 4.20
CA GLU A 21 2.16 27.01 4.91
C GLU A 21 0.73 26.58 5.21
N LYS A 22 -0.14 27.53 5.56
CA LYS A 22 -1.56 27.29 5.76
C LYS A 22 -2.24 26.90 4.45
N GLU A 23 -1.97 27.62 3.36
CA GLU A 23 -2.52 27.31 2.04
C GLU A 23 -2.12 25.90 1.58
N ILE A 24 -0.85 25.54 1.72
CA ILE A 24 -0.34 24.20 1.43
C ILE A 24 -1.12 23.14 2.21
N PHE A 25 -1.33 23.35 3.51
CA PHE A 25 -2.05 22.40 4.35
C PHE A 25 -3.51 22.19 3.91
N GLU A 26 -4.20 23.27 3.55
CA GLU A 26 -5.59 23.22 3.07
C GLU A 26 -5.69 22.51 1.72
N LEU A 27 -4.84 22.90 0.75
CA LEU A 27 -4.79 22.28 -0.58
C LEU A 27 -4.43 20.80 -0.50
N GLU A 28 -3.47 20.45 0.35
CA GLU A 28 -3.06 19.06 0.56
C GLU A 28 -4.20 18.23 1.16
N THR A 29 -5.00 18.80 2.05
CA THR A 29 -6.21 18.14 2.59
C THR A 29 -7.19 17.84 1.46
N SER A 30 -7.58 18.86 0.68
CA SER A 30 -8.52 18.68 -0.44
C SER A 30 -8.01 17.65 -1.43
N TYR A 31 -6.74 17.73 -1.83
CA TYR A 31 -6.15 16.80 -2.78
C TYR A 31 -6.17 15.35 -2.29
N LEU A 32 -5.83 15.10 -1.02
CA LEU A 32 -5.81 13.75 -0.46
C LEU A 32 -7.21 13.17 -0.27
N GLU A 33 -8.21 14.01 0.02
CA GLU A 33 -9.62 13.60 0.10
C GLU A 33 -10.15 13.21 -1.29
N ASP A 34 -9.91 14.05 -2.30
CA ASP A 34 -10.43 13.85 -3.66
C ASP A 34 -9.76 12.68 -4.40
N THR A 35 -8.46 12.50 -4.20
CA THR A 35 -7.67 11.49 -4.94
C THR A 35 -7.57 10.14 -4.27
N GLN A 36 -8.29 9.95 -3.16
CA GLN A 36 -8.17 8.74 -2.34
C GLN A 36 -8.48 7.44 -3.09
N GLN A 37 -9.38 7.49 -4.08
CA GLN A 37 -9.89 6.31 -4.77
C GLN A 37 -9.12 6.03 -6.06
N ASN A 38 -8.75 7.05 -6.81
CA ASN A 38 -8.21 6.92 -8.17
C ASN A 38 -6.68 6.77 -8.22
N GLY A 39 -6.02 6.81 -7.07
CA GLY A 39 -4.56 6.91 -6.98
C GLY A 39 -4.12 8.36 -6.82
N ASN A 40 -2.90 8.56 -6.35
CA ASN A 40 -2.33 9.89 -6.14
C ASN A 40 -0.80 9.84 -6.20
N ILE A 41 -0.17 11.02 -6.14
CA ILE A 41 1.29 11.16 -6.24
C ILE A 41 2.07 10.38 -5.17
N LEU A 42 1.46 10.06 -4.03
CA LEU A 42 2.10 9.34 -2.93
C LEU A 42 2.03 7.83 -3.11
N LYS A 43 0.89 7.33 -3.58
CA LYS A 43 0.58 5.89 -3.68
C LYS A 43 0.74 5.33 -5.09
N GLY A 44 0.88 6.21 -6.09
CA GLY A 44 0.87 5.85 -7.50
C GLY A 44 -0.54 5.76 -8.08
N TRP A 45 -0.60 5.42 -9.37
CA TRP A 45 -1.83 5.38 -10.18
C TRP A 45 -2.25 3.95 -10.57
N ASP A 46 -1.66 2.92 -9.95
CA ASP A 46 -1.94 1.52 -10.29
C ASP A 46 -3.42 1.14 -10.09
N GLY A 47 -4.08 1.78 -9.13
CA GLY A 47 -5.52 1.63 -8.87
C GLY A 47 -6.43 2.40 -9.81
N TYR A 48 -5.89 3.29 -10.66
CA TYR A 48 -6.69 4.14 -11.56
C TYR A 48 -7.50 3.30 -12.55
N PHE A 49 -6.84 2.36 -13.25
CA PHE A 49 -7.50 1.47 -14.22
C PHE A 49 -8.43 0.46 -13.54
N GLN A 50 -8.10 0.02 -12.32
CA GLN A 50 -8.90 -0.93 -11.57
C GLN A 50 -10.24 -0.33 -11.14
N ASN A 51 -10.24 0.93 -10.70
CA ASN A 51 -11.47 1.66 -10.34
C ASN A 51 -12.25 2.19 -11.56
N MET A 52 -11.61 2.43 -12.70
CA MET A 52 -12.32 2.72 -13.95
C MET A 52 -13.13 1.50 -14.44
N ALA A 53 -12.56 0.29 -14.35
CA ALA A 53 -13.21 -0.95 -14.78
C ALA A 53 -14.29 -1.44 -13.79
N GLN A 54 -14.14 -1.08 -12.52
CA GLN A 54 -15.05 -1.46 -11.45
C GLN A 54 -15.58 -0.15 -10.88
N GLN A 55 -16.76 0.32 -11.30
CA GLN A 55 -17.51 1.44 -10.69
C GLN A 55 -17.89 1.12 -9.23
N ARG A 56 -16.93 0.73 -8.40
CA ARG A 56 -17.06 0.45 -6.98
C ARG A 56 -16.95 1.79 -6.27
N GLY A 57 -18.04 2.57 -6.32
CA GLY A 57 -18.19 3.86 -5.63
C GLY A 57 -18.21 3.75 -4.10
N ASN A 58 -17.53 2.76 -3.51
CA ASN A 58 -17.61 2.44 -2.08
C ASN A 58 -16.23 2.15 -1.46
N ALA A 59 -15.14 2.66 -2.06
CA ALA A 59 -13.87 2.69 -1.36
C ALA A 59 -14.02 3.62 -0.15
N ARG A 60 -13.94 3.02 1.04
CA ARG A 60 -14.14 3.70 2.32
C ARG A 60 -13.23 4.92 2.40
N GLN A 61 -13.80 6.06 2.80
CA GLN A 61 -13.01 7.24 3.08
C GLN A 61 -11.98 6.90 4.17
N MET A 62 -10.71 6.81 3.80
CA MET A 62 -9.63 6.57 4.76
C MET A 62 -9.30 7.90 5.42
N LYS A 63 -9.03 7.86 6.72
CA LYS A 63 -8.56 9.05 7.43
C LYS A 63 -7.20 9.47 6.86
N ILE A 64 -7.05 10.73 6.52
CA ILE A 64 -5.75 11.31 6.15
C ILE A 64 -4.86 11.25 7.38
N LYS A 65 -3.73 10.57 7.25
CA LYS A 65 -2.74 10.49 8.31
C LYS A 65 -1.71 11.59 8.12
N ASN A 66 -1.08 12.04 9.20
CA ASN A 66 -0.05 13.07 9.11
C ASN A 66 1.10 12.71 8.15
N HIS A 67 1.55 11.45 8.10
CA HIS A 67 2.60 11.00 7.17
C HIS A 67 2.23 11.08 5.67
N ASP A 68 0.94 11.15 5.34
CA ASP A 68 0.51 11.36 3.96
C ASP A 68 0.64 12.84 3.54
N ARG A 69 0.90 13.75 4.50
CA ARG A 69 1.00 15.20 4.27
C ARG A 69 2.42 15.64 3.94
N VAL A 70 3.02 15.05 2.91
CA VAL A 70 4.44 15.24 2.58
C VAL A 70 4.82 16.69 2.29
N PHE A 71 3.90 17.52 1.79
CA PHE A 71 4.17 18.93 1.50
C PHE A 71 4.20 19.74 2.80
N SER A 72 3.22 19.58 3.67
CA SER A 72 3.26 20.19 5.01
C SER A 72 4.46 19.70 5.83
N GLN A 73 4.81 18.42 5.74
CA GLN A 73 5.97 17.85 6.45
C GLN A 73 7.33 18.32 5.92
N SER A 74 7.37 18.92 4.73
CA SER A 74 8.60 19.48 4.18
C SER A 74 9.04 20.76 4.88
N SER A 75 8.15 21.40 5.64
CA SER A 75 8.46 22.56 6.48
C SER A 75 8.37 22.22 7.97
N LEU A 76 9.36 22.66 8.75
CA LEU A 76 9.38 22.46 10.20
C LEU A 76 8.44 23.41 10.94
N SER A 77 8.11 24.56 10.35
CA SER A 77 7.21 25.57 10.91
C SER A 77 5.74 25.34 10.54
N ALA A 78 5.46 24.47 9.58
CA ALA A 78 4.12 24.22 9.10
C ALA A 78 3.19 23.67 10.20
N PRO A 79 1.88 23.98 10.12
CA PRO A 79 0.89 23.48 11.05
C PRO A 79 0.81 21.94 10.98
N LYS A 80 0.91 21.29 12.15
CA LYS A 80 0.72 19.84 12.28
C LYS A 80 -0.70 19.55 12.74
N PRO A 81 -1.38 18.54 12.17
CA PRO A 81 -2.69 18.13 12.64
C PRO A 81 -2.57 17.58 14.07
N GLU A 82 -3.40 18.07 14.98
CA GLU A 82 -3.48 17.57 16.35
C GLU A 82 -4.13 16.18 16.34
N GLY A 83 -3.36 15.13 16.66
CA GLY A 83 -3.92 13.78 16.84
C GLY A 83 -3.06 12.60 16.37
N ASP A 84 -1.98 12.83 15.63
CA ASP A 84 -1.10 11.76 15.11
C ASP A 84 0.33 11.89 15.67
N ASP A 85 0.49 11.75 16.99
CA ASP A 85 1.80 11.55 17.64
C ASP A 85 2.29 10.10 17.42
N GLU A 86 2.57 9.73 16.17
CA GLU A 86 3.38 8.54 15.88
C GLU A 86 4.83 8.98 15.61
N PRO A 87 5.83 8.34 16.24
CA PRO A 87 7.23 8.73 16.09
C PRO A 87 7.65 8.66 14.63
N VAL A 88 8.14 9.80 14.11
CA VAL A 88 8.66 9.96 12.76
C VAL A 88 9.85 9.01 12.56
N MET A 89 9.60 7.85 11.96
CA MET A 89 10.66 6.99 11.43
C MET A 89 11.17 7.62 10.13
N ASN A 90 12.25 8.37 10.27
CA ASN A 90 13.16 8.78 9.21
C ASN A 90 13.72 7.56 8.46
N SER A 91 12.93 7.01 7.53
CA SER A 91 13.41 6.00 6.59
C SER A 91 14.05 6.68 5.39
N THR A 92 15.29 7.13 5.58
CA THR A 92 16.26 7.23 4.48
C THR A 92 16.22 5.91 3.70
N GLY A 93 15.91 6.00 2.41
CA GLY A 93 15.52 4.86 1.60
C GLY A 93 16.56 3.74 1.56
N THR A 94 16.09 2.52 1.79
CA THR A 94 16.56 1.33 1.07
C THR A 94 15.36 0.44 0.80
N ARG A 95 14.88 0.43 -0.44
CA ARG A 95 13.97 -0.62 -0.92
C ARG A 95 14.70 -1.95 -0.76
N LYS A 96 14.23 -2.82 0.12
CA LYS A 96 14.64 -4.23 0.14
C LYS A 96 13.64 -5.00 -0.67
N ASP A 97 13.98 -5.22 -1.93
CA ASP A 97 13.38 -6.25 -2.77
C ASP A 97 13.59 -7.61 -2.08
N VAL A 98 12.56 -8.12 -1.41
CA VAL A 98 12.56 -9.51 -0.93
C VAL A 98 11.76 -10.33 -1.92
N HIS A 99 12.48 -10.85 -2.91
CA HIS A 99 12.02 -11.93 -3.79
C HIS A 99 11.51 -13.09 -2.93
N LYS A 100 10.22 -13.41 -3.08
CA LYS A 100 9.58 -14.59 -2.49
C LYS A 100 10.12 -15.84 -3.20
N SER A 101 11.19 -16.44 -2.67
CA SER A 101 11.73 -17.69 -3.18
C SER A 101 10.82 -18.86 -2.79
N ARG A 102 10.02 -19.29 -3.78
CA ARG A 102 9.25 -20.53 -3.78
C ARG A 102 10.25 -21.71 -3.72
N ARG A 103 10.46 -22.28 -2.53
CA ARG A 103 11.32 -23.47 -2.35
C ARG A 103 10.51 -24.72 -2.70
N GLU A 104 10.82 -25.26 -3.86
CA GLU A 104 10.40 -26.59 -4.30
C GLU A 104 11.52 -27.61 -3.99
N LYS A 105 11.11 -28.84 -3.63
CA LYS A 105 11.80 -30.15 -3.69
C LYS A 105 12.61 -30.71 -2.50
N ARG A 106 12.06 -31.83 -2.00
CA ARG A 106 12.61 -33.22 -1.90
C ARG A 106 13.60 -33.62 -0.78
N GLY A 107 13.34 -34.81 -0.21
CA GLY A 107 14.25 -35.68 0.58
C GLY A 107 13.84 -35.82 2.06
N ALA A 108 13.04 -36.82 2.45
CA ALA A 108 13.43 -38.16 2.92
C ALA A 108 13.91 -38.19 4.38
N ASP A 109 13.09 -38.70 5.31
CA ASP A 109 13.54 -39.78 6.22
C ASP A 109 12.40 -40.48 7.00
N SER A 110 12.52 -41.81 7.00
CA SER A 110 12.00 -42.88 7.86
C SER A 110 10.87 -42.63 8.89
N LYS A 111 9.74 -43.37 8.72
CA LYS A 111 9.08 -44.17 9.77
C LYS A 111 8.06 -45.15 9.18
N LEU A 112 8.39 -46.44 9.30
CA LEU A 112 7.53 -47.58 9.00
C LEU A 112 6.32 -47.61 9.96
N PRO A 113 5.09 -47.94 9.49
CA PRO A 113 4.04 -48.43 10.36
C PRO A 113 3.87 -49.96 10.24
N ASP A 114 3.65 -50.56 11.41
CA ASP A 114 3.45 -51.98 11.68
C ASP A 114 2.22 -52.60 11.01
N ARG A 115 2.47 -53.73 10.35
CA ARG A 115 1.75 -55.01 10.35
C ARG A 115 0.21 -55.05 10.60
N ALA A 116 -0.47 -55.47 9.53
CA ALA A 116 -1.57 -56.45 9.46
C ALA A 116 -2.93 -56.16 10.12
N LYS A 117 -3.96 -55.98 9.29
CA LYS A 117 -5.23 -56.73 9.39
C LYS A 117 -5.78 -57.13 8.02
N LEU A 118 -6.21 -58.37 7.96
CA LEU A 118 -6.72 -59.12 6.82
C LEU A 118 -8.14 -58.69 6.36
N GLY A 119 -8.43 -58.96 5.08
CA GLY A 119 -9.78 -59.19 4.52
C GLY A 119 -10.42 -57.93 3.94
N ARG A 120 -11.02 -57.91 2.74
CA ARG A 120 -11.56 -58.95 1.86
C ARG A 120 -11.44 -58.50 0.40
N ARG A 121 -11.19 -59.47 -0.48
CA ARG A 121 -11.31 -59.36 -1.95
C ARG A 121 -12.78 -59.25 -2.35
N LYS A 122 -13.10 -58.44 -3.37
CA LYS A 122 -13.98 -58.87 -4.47
C LYS A 122 -13.59 -58.14 -5.75
N ARG A 123 -13.16 -58.95 -6.72
CA ARG A 123 -12.87 -58.62 -8.12
C ARG A 123 -14.20 -58.51 -8.86
N ASN A 124 -14.27 -57.65 -9.87
CA ASN A 124 -14.97 -57.99 -11.10
C ASN A 124 -14.19 -57.38 -12.28
N GLU A 125 -13.66 -58.28 -13.10
CA GLU A 125 -13.16 -58.04 -14.46
C GLU A 125 -14.37 -58.02 -15.41
N GLY A 126 -14.21 -57.33 -16.52
CA GLY A 126 -15.16 -57.26 -17.63
C GLY A 126 -14.56 -56.37 -18.71
N ASP A 127 -13.71 -56.97 -19.54
CA ASP A 127 -13.31 -56.51 -20.87
C ASP A 127 -14.56 -56.27 -21.73
N ASP A 128 -14.51 -55.29 -22.64
CA ASP A 128 -14.55 -55.54 -24.09
C ASP A 128 -14.49 -54.20 -24.84
N ASP A 129 -13.61 -54.19 -25.84
CA ASP A 129 -13.37 -53.15 -26.84
C ASP A 129 -14.64 -52.80 -27.63
N ASP A 130 -14.75 -51.56 -28.12
CA ASP A 130 -15.16 -51.31 -29.51
C ASP A 130 -14.87 -49.85 -29.89
N ASP A 131 -14.11 -49.74 -30.99
CA ASP A 131 -13.80 -48.56 -31.79
C ASP A 131 -15.07 -47.85 -32.28
N ASP A 132 -15.00 -46.54 -32.50
CA ASP A 132 -15.21 -45.94 -33.83
C ASP A 132 -15.12 -44.41 -33.76
N GLU A 133 -14.13 -43.89 -34.49
CA GLU A 133 -14.08 -42.53 -35.02
C GLU A 133 -15.24 -42.33 -36.01
N GLU A 134 -15.87 -41.16 -36.05
CA GLU A 134 -16.36 -40.58 -37.31
C GLU A 134 -16.59 -39.07 -37.17
N ASP A 135 -15.82 -38.32 -37.98
CA ASP A 135 -15.93 -36.96 -38.56
C ASP A 135 -16.49 -35.76 -37.76
#